data_AF-A0A2P2LW31-F1
#
_entry.id   AF-A0A2P2LW31-F1
#
_cell.length_a   1.000
_cell.length_b   1.000
_cell.length_c   1.000
_cell.angle_alpha   90.00
_cell.angle_beta   90.00
_cell.angle_gamma   90.00
#
_symmetry.space_group_name_H-M   'P 1'
#
loop_
_entity.id
_entity.type
_entity.pdbx_description
1 polymer ?
#
loop_
_entity_poly.entity_id
_entity_poly.type
_entity_poly.pdbx_seq_one_letter_code
_entity_poly.pdbx_strand_id
1 'polypeptide(L)'
;MGNKLGSRRQVVDERYTRPQGLYVHKDVDHKKLRKLIRESKLAPCYPGGDECGCDHEECPICFLYYPSLNRSRCCMKGICTECFLQMKNPNSARPTQCPFCKTSNYAVEYRGVKTKEEKGLEQIEEQRVIEAKIRMQQQGLRDEEERMQKRLELSSSSTHIAAGEVECGSITVPSYRSPEESEEILSSQYSIRHSPQPTINRDDEFDLDPEEIMVMEAILRSIQVIFHNCT
;
A
#
# COMPACT_ATOMS: atom_id res chain seq x y z
N MET A 1 37.37 -22.96 -0.14
CA MET A 1 36.85 -24.17 0.55
C MET A 1 35.34 -23.98 0.76
N GLY A 2 34.52 -25.01 0.55
CA GLY A 2 33.06 -24.87 0.61
C GLY A 2 32.51 -25.12 2.02
N ASN A 3 31.99 -24.07 2.67
CA ASN A 3 31.34 -24.20 3.97
C ASN A 3 30.01 -24.97 3.83
N LYS A 4 30.05 -26.28 4.08
CA LYS A 4 28.85 -27.09 4.27
C LYS A 4 28.21 -26.70 5.60
N LEU A 5 27.40 -25.64 5.59
CA LEU A 5 26.47 -25.31 6.67
C LEU A 5 25.45 -26.44 6.78
N GLY A 6 25.80 -27.46 7.59
CA GLY A 6 24.92 -28.58 7.90
C GLY A 6 23.74 -28.06 8.69
N SER A 7 22.63 -27.75 8.00
CA SER A 7 21.44 -27.16 8.60
C SER A 7 21.03 -27.95 9.85
N ARG A 8 21.11 -27.28 11.00
CA ARG A 8 20.85 -27.86 12.32
C ARG A 8 19.39 -28.29 12.36
N ARG A 9 19.15 -29.60 12.18
CA ARG A 9 17.81 -30.20 12.07
C ARG A 9 16.86 -29.58 13.09
N GLN A 10 15.89 -28.82 12.59
CA GLN A 10 14.97 -28.06 13.43
C GLN A 10 14.09 -29.05 14.21
N VAL A 11 14.12 -28.97 15.55
CA VAL A 11 13.33 -29.86 16.41
C VAL A 11 11.89 -29.38 16.42
N VAL A 12 11.12 -29.84 15.42
CA VAL A 12 9.69 -29.57 15.29
C VAL A 12 8.91 -30.53 16.21
N ASP A 13 8.03 -29.97 17.03
CA ASP A 13 7.11 -30.74 17.88
C ASP A 13 6.20 -31.65 17.04
N GLU A 14 5.95 -32.86 17.53
CA GLU A 14 5.11 -33.86 16.88
C GLU A 14 3.68 -33.36 16.59
N ARG A 15 3.17 -32.40 17.39
CA ARG A 15 1.85 -31.76 17.22
C ARG A 15 1.77 -30.90 15.96
N TYR A 16 2.82 -30.18 15.61
CA TYR A 16 2.91 -29.31 14.42
C TYR A 16 3.35 -30.08 13.16
N THR A 17 3.22 -31.40 13.20
CA THR A 17 3.78 -32.31 12.19
C THR A 17 2.68 -33.17 11.54
N ARG A 18 1.41 -32.79 11.80
CA ARG A 18 0.14 -33.27 11.24
C ARG A 18 -0.76 -32.04 10.97
N PRO A 19 -1.77 -32.11 10.08
CA PRO A 19 -2.75 -31.02 9.91
C PRO A 19 -3.48 -30.71 11.22
N GLN A 20 -3.79 -29.43 11.45
CA GLN A 20 -4.53 -28.94 12.62
C GLN A 20 -6.05 -29.01 12.41
N GLY A 21 -6.53 -29.14 11.17
CA GLY A 21 -7.94 -29.40 10.85
C GLY A 21 -8.62 -28.32 10.01
N LEU A 22 -7.86 -27.43 9.37
CA LEU A 22 -8.41 -26.37 8.52
C LEU A 22 -9.19 -26.94 7.31
N TYR A 23 -8.81 -28.13 6.84
CA TYR A 23 -9.54 -28.89 5.83
C TYR A 23 -9.59 -30.40 6.15
N VAL A 24 -10.62 -31.09 5.65
CA VAL A 24 -10.80 -32.55 5.84
C VAL A 24 -9.91 -33.34 4.87
N HIS A 25 -8.64 -33.51 5.26
CA HIS A 25 -7.63 -34.20 4.46
C HIS A 25 -7.72 -35.75 4.56
N LYS A 26 -8.59 -36.36 3.75
CA LYS A 26 -8.78 -37.83 3.73
C LYS A 26 -7.57 -38.60 3.17
N ASP A 27 -6.95 -38.09 2.10
CA ASP A 27 -5.98 -38.84 1.29
C ASP A 27 -4.50 -38.49 1.59
N VAL A 28 -4.24 -37.79 2.70
CA VAL A 28 -2.89 -37.30 3.05
C VAL A 28 -2.13 -38.34 3.88
N ASP A 29 -1.09 -38.94 3.30
CA ASP A 29 -0.11 -39.76 4.02
C ASP A 29 0.61 -38.93 5.11
N HIS A 30 0.12 -39.06 6.35
CA HIS A 30 0.70 -38.40 7.52
C HIS A 30 2.14 -38.84 7.82
N LYS A 31 2.57 -40.07 7.46
CA LYS A 31 3.96 -40.51 7.67
C LYS A 31 4.90 -39.76 6.73
N LYS A 32 4.51 -39.62 5.46
CA LYS A 32 5.24 -38.83 4.46
C LYS A 32 5.22 -37.34 4.76
N LEU A 33 4.08 -36.79 5.20
CA LEU A 33 4.01 -35.39 5.68
C LEU A 33 4.96 -35.17 6.86
N ARG A 34 4.90 -36.02 7.89
CA ARG A 34 5.76 -35.94 9.08
C ARG A 34 7.24 -35.97 8.71
N LYS A 35 7.62 -36.86 7.77
CA LYS A 35 8.98 -36.94 7.23
C LYS A 35 9.40 -35.67 6.50
N LEU A 36 8.55 -35.11 5.63
CA LEU A 36 8.86 -33.88 4.88
C LEU A 36 9.07 -32.66 5.80
N ILE A 37 8.28 -32.53 6.87
CA ILE A 37 8.44 -31.45 7.85
C ILE A 37 9.73 -31.64 8.66
N ARG A 38 10.01 -32.84 9.17
CA ARG A 38 11.25 -33.16 9.92
C ARG A 38 12.52 -33.10 9.05
N GLU A 39 12.39 -33.21 7.73
CA GLU A 39 13.47 -32.98 6.75
C GLU A 39 13.55 -31.52 6.26
N SER A 40 12.78 -30.60 6.86
CA SER A 40 12.70 -29.18 6.49
C SER A 40 12.35 -28.93 5.02
N LYS A 41 11.60 -29.85 4.38
CA LYS A 41 11.10 -29.73 3.00
C LYS A 41 9.71 -29.08 2.91
N LEU A 42 8.99 -29.05 4.03
CA LEU A 42 7.73 -28.32 4.22
C LEU A 42 7.76 -27.59 5.57
N ALA A 43 7.05 -26.47 5.66
CA ALA A 43 6.82 -25.76 6.91
C ALA A 43 5.99 -26.64 7.87
N PRO A 44 6.20 -26.55 9.19
CA PRO A 44 5.32 -27.18 10.15
C PRO A 44 3.86 -26.74 9.98
N CYS A 45 2.93 -27.64 10.29
CA CYS A 45 1.52 -27.31 10.40
C CYS A 45 1.28 -26.62 11.76
N TYR A 46 1.72 -25.38 11.88
CA TYR A 46 1.27 -24.51 12.97
C TYR A 46 -0.24 -24.20 12.80
N PRO A 47 -1.00 -24.04 13.90
CA PRO A 47 -2.30 -23.40 13.82
C PRO A 47 -2.13 -21.98 13.28
N GLY A 48 -3.08 -21.54 12.46
CA GLY A 48 -3.17 -20.12 12.08
C GLY A 48 -3.93 -19.35 13.14
N GLY A 49 -3.63 -18.06 13.28
CA GLY A 49 -4.44 -17.12 14.06
C GLY A 49 -4.79 -15.90 13.20
N ASP A 50 -5.82 -15.18 13.61
CA ASP A 50 -6.29 -13.96 12.94
C ASP A 50 -5.43 -12.71 13.30
N GLU A 51 -4.63 -12.82 14.37
CA GLU A 51 -3.80 -11.74 14.91
C GLU A 51 -2.45 -11.58 14.19
N CYS A 52 -2.12 -10.36 13.79
CA CYS A 52 -0.84 -10.01 13.18
C CYS A 52 0.27 -9.87 14.24
N GLY A 53 0.87 -10.99 14.64
CA GLY A 53 2.11 -10.97 15.43
C GLY A 53 3.29 -10.47 14.60
N CYS A 54 4.16 -9.63 15.16
CA CYS A 54 5.32 -8.99 14.51
C CYS A 54 6.31 -9.91 13.76
N ASP A 55 6.21 -11.21 14.00
CA ASP A 55 7.08 -12.27 13.49
C ASP A 55 6.36 -13.26 12.54
N HIS A 56 5.07 -13.03 12.23
CA HIS A 56 4.21 -13.94 11.46
C HIS A 56 3.94 -13.45 10.04
N GLU A 57 3.61 -14.38 9.14
CA GLU A 57 3.23 -14.08 7.75
C GLU A 57 1.81 -14.57 7.44
N GLU A 58 1.04 -13.74 6.76
CA GLU A 58 -0.31 -14.05 6.28
C GLU A 58 -0.30 -15.08 5.13
N CYS A 59 -1.18 -16.07 5.19
CA CYS A 59 -1.39 -17.01 4.09
C CYS A 59 -2.52 -16.53 3.16
N PRO A 60 -2.23 -16.07 1.93
CA PRO A 60 -3.21 -15.44 1.01
C PRO A 60 -4.22 -16.41 0.37
N ILE A 61 -4.46 -17.56 1.01
CA ILE A 61 -5.46 -18.60 0.64
C ILE A 61 -6.46 -18.82 1.79
N CYS A 62 -6.10 -18.50 3.03
CA CYS A 62 -6.96 -18.61 4.22
C CYS A 62 -6.96 -17.37 5.13
N PHE A 63 -6.15 -16.34 4.82
CA PHE A 63 -6.06 -15.06 5.52
C PHE A 63 -5.62 -15.13 7.00
N LEU A 64 -5.12 -16.29 7.43
CA LEU A 64 -4.54 -16.52 8.76
C LEU A 64 -3.03 -16.28 8.76
N TYR A 65 -2.51 -15.84 9.90
CA TYR A 65 -1.10 -15.61 10.18
C TYR A 65 -0.40 -16.86 10.72
N TYR A 66 0.83 -17.12 10.27
CA TYR A 66 1.64 -18.28 10.67
C TYR A 66 3.11 -17.89 10.95
N PRO A 67 3.82 -18.56 11.89
CA PRO A 67 5.24 -18.30 12.18
C PRO A 67 6.20 -18.55 11.00
N SER A 68 5.76 -19.28 9.98
CA SER A 68 6.46 -19.44 8.69
C SER A 68 5.56 -20.07 7.63
N LEU A 69 5.87 -19.80 6.36
CA LEU A 69 5.13 -20.31 5.21
C LEU A 69 6.04 -21.09 4.25
N ASN A 70 5.44 -21.94 3.42
CA ASN A 70 6.12 -22.54 2.27
C ASN A 70 6.19 -21.52 1.13
N ARG A 71 7.30 -21.46 0.39
CA ARG A 71 7.48 -20.57 -0.77
C ARG A 71 7.18 -21.30 -2.07
N SER A 72 6.39 -20.68 -2.94
CA SER A 72 6.10 -21.18 -4.29
C SER A 72 7.35 -21.17 -5.16
N ARG A 73 7.77 -22.31 -5.74
CA ARG A 73 9.01 -22.38 -6.55
C ARG A 73 9.01 -21.52 -7.82
N CYS A 74 7.83 -21.20 -8.35
CA CYS A 74 7.66 -20.44 -9.58
C CYS A 74 7.54 -18.91 -9.39
N CYS A 75 7.18 -18.44 -8.19
CA CYS A 75 6.86 -17.02 -7.95
C CYS A 75 7.11 -16.54 -6.51
N MET A 76 7.74 -17.36 -5.67
CA MET A 76 8.11 -17.10 -4.27
C MET A 76 6.98 -16.73 -3.29
N LYS A 77 5.72 -16.59 -3.75
CA LYS A 77 4.55 -16.35 -2.89
C LYS A 77 4.37 -17.42 -1.81
N GLY A 78 4.01 -16.98 -0.60
CA GLY A 78 3.83 -17.82 0.59
C GLY A 78 2.52 -18.62 0.58
N ILE A 79 2.51 -19.79 1.23
CA ILE A 79 1.32 -20.60 1.51
C ILE A 79 1.53 -21.49 2.75
N CYS A 80 0.53 -21.62 3.62
CA CYS A 80 0.60 -22.52 4.76
C CYS A 80 0.50 -24.00 4.31
N THR A 81 0.92 -24.93 5.16
CA THR A 81 1.05 -26.34 4.76
C THR A 81 -0.31 -27.01 4.51
N GLU A 82 -1.39 -26.62 5.21
CA GLU A 82 -2.73 -27.17 4.97
C GLU A 82 -3.36 -26.65 3.67
N CYS A 83 -3.22 -25.36 3.33
CA CYS A 83 -3.62 -24.87 2.02
C CYS A 83 -2.80 -25.52 0.88
N PHE A 84 -1.50 -25.79 1.07
CA PHE A 84 -0.70 -26.54 0.09
C PHE A 84 -1.15 -28.00 -0.07
N LEU A 85 -1.56 -28.67 1.01
CA LEU A 85 -2.15 -30.00 0.94
C LEU A 85 -3.50 -29.98 0.20
N GLN A 86 -4.33 -28.96 0.45
CA GLN A 86 -5.64 -28.80 -0.21
C GLN A 86 -5.55 -28.56 -1.72
N MET A 87 -4.47 -27.94 -2.23
CA MET A 87 -4.23 -27.77 -3.67
C MET A 87 -3.84 -29.06 -4.41
N LYS A 88 -3.54 -30.15 -3.69
CA LYS A 88 -3.19 -31.45 -4.30
C LYS A 88 -4.42 -32.34 -4.44
N ASN A 89 -5.05 -32.31 -5.60
CA ASN A 89 -6.05 -33.30 -5.97
C ASN A 89 -5.36 -34.65 -6.27
N PRO A 90 -5.52 -35.71 -5.44
CA PRO A 90 -4.87 -37.00 -5.66
C PRO A 90 -5.47 -37.77 -6.84
N ASN A 91 -6.70 -37.43 -7.24
CA ASN A 91 -7.46 -38.11 -8.28
C ASN A 91 -7.30 -37.44 -9.67
N SER A 92 -6.42 -36.44 -9.79
CA SER A 92 -6.16 -35.73 -11.04
C SER A 92 -4.86 -36.19 -11.69
N ALA A 93 -4.97 -36.75 -12.90
CA ALA A 93 -3.81 -36.97 -13.78
C ALA A 93 -3.25 -35.65 -14.37
N ARG A 94 -3.99 -34.52 -14.27
CA ARG A 94 -3.50 -33.20 -14.67
C ARG A 94 -2.64 -32.59 -13.56
N PRO A 95 -1.48 -31.98 -13.88
CA PRO A 95 -0.61 -31.37 -12.87
C PRO A 95 -1.26 -30.14 -12.24
N THR A 96 -1.18 -30.02 -10.91
CA THR A 96 -1.64 -28.81 -10.18
C THR A 96 -0.98 -27.56 -10.75
N GLN A 97 -1.78 -26.53 -11.02
CA GLN A 97 -1.31 -25.19 -11.38
C GLN A 97 -1.11 -24.33 -10.12
N CYS A 98 -0.16 -23.40 -10.17
CA CYS A 98 0.08 -22.46 -9.08
C CYS A 98 -1.16 -21.55 -8.89
N PRO A 99 -1.71 -21.40 -7.68
CA PRO A 99 -2.88 -20.55 -7.46
C PRO A 99 -2.60 -19.09 -7.84
N PHE A 100 -1.36 -18.62 -7.63
CA PHE A 100 -0.93 -17.24 -7.83
C PHE A 100 -0.63 -16.89 -9.30
N CYS A 101 0.25 -17.66 -9.96
CA CYS A 101 0.76 -17.35 -11.31
C CYS A 101 0.43 -18.40 -12.38
N LYS A 102 -0.43 -19.37 -12.07
CA LYS A 102 -0.96 -20.43 -12.96
C LYS A 102 0.08 -21.37 -13.61
N THR A 103 1.38 -21.20 -13.33
CA THR A 103 2.45 -22.13 -13.75
C THR A 103 2.10 -23.57 -13.37
N SER A 104 2.27 -24.50 -14.32
CA SER A 104 2.03 -25.94 -14.10
C SER A 104 3.05 -26.57 -13.14
N ASN A 105 2.78 -27.80 -12.70
CA ASN A 105 3.65 -28.56 -11.80
C ASN A 105 3.93 -27.83 -10.46
N TYR A 106 2.87 -27.25 -9.87
CA TYR A 106 2.98 -26.44 -8.66
C TYR A 106 3.68 -27.19 -7.52
N ALA A 107 4.83 -26.65 -7.13
CA ALA A 107 5.66 -27.15 -6.05
C ALA A 107 6.09 -25.99 -5.15
N VAL A 108 6.24 -26.29 -3.87
CA VAL A 108 6.73 -25.37 -2.86
C VAL A 108 8.04 -25.89 -2.26
N GLU A 109 8.72 -25.01 -1.55
CA GLU A 109 9.88 -25.32 -0.72
C GLU A 109 9.78 -24.56 0.61
N TYR A 110 10.36 -25.13 1.65
CA TYR A 110 10.50 -24.47 2.94
C TYR A 110 11.94 -23.97 3.12
N ARG A 111 12.09 -22.73 3.57
CA ARG A 111 13.39 -22.08 3.77
C ARG A 111 13.75 -21.88 5.25
N GLY A 112 12.88 -22.31 6.16
CA GLY A 112 12.98 -22.01 7.59
C GLY A 112 12.10 -20.82 8.00
N VAL A 113 12.08 -20.55 9.31
CA VAL A 113 11.74 -19.23 9.86
C VAL A 113 12.96 -18.33 9.62
N LYS A 114 12.77 -17.06 9.24
CA LYS A 114 13.90 -16.11 9.11
C LYS A 114 14.65 -16.01 10.44
N THR A 115 15.97 -16.06 10.39
CA THR A 115 16.85 -15.88 11.55
C THR A 115 16.74 -14.46 12.11
N LYS A 116 17.18 -14.22 13.36
CA LYS A 116 17.16 -12.87 13.95
C LYS A 116 18.09 -11.93 13.19
N GLU A 117 19.17 -12.48 12.67
CA GLU A 117 20.19 -11.84 11.87
C GLU A 117 19.62 -11.40 10.51
N GLU A 118 18.88 -12.26 9.81
CA GLU A 118 18.17 -11.90 8.58
C GLU A 118 17.12 -10.81 8.82
N LYS A 119 16.31 -10.92 9.89
CA LYS A 119 15.31 -9.90 10.26
C LYS A 119 15.93 -8.55 10.58
N GLY A 120 17.05 -8.53 11.30
CA GLY A 120 17.78 -7.30 11.62
C GLY A 120 18.35 -6.63 10.36
N LEU A 121 18.80 -7.39 9.37
CA LEU A 121 19.23 -6.86 8.08
C LEU A 121 18.08 -6.26 7.27
N GLU A 122 16.91 -6.90 7.27
CA GLU A 122 15.69 -6.36 6.64
C GLU A 122 15.25 -5.04 7.30
N GLN A 123 15.19 -4.99 8.64
CA GLN A 123 14.85 -3.77 9.39
C GLN A 123 15.83 -2.61 9.14
N ILE A 124 17.14 -2.89 9.04
CA ILE A 124 18.16 -1.87 8.72
C ILE A 124 17.93 -1.31 7.31
N GLU A 125 17.57 -2.14 6.34
CA GLU A 125 17.33 -1.70 4.97
C GLU A 125 16.00 -0.95 4.83
N GLU A 126 14.94 -1.40 5.51
CA GLU A 126 13.67 -0.68 5.61
C GLU A 126 13.87 0.72 6.23
N GLN A 127 14.64 0.83 7.31
CA GLN A 127 14.96 2.10 7.95
C GLN A 127 15.73 3.05 7.00
N ARG A 128 16.67 2.53 6.21
CA ARG A 128 17.39 3.32 5.18
C ARG A 128 16.44 3.82 4.09
N VAL A 129 15.51 2.99 3.63
CA VAL A 129 14.50 3.38 2.63
C VAL A 129 13.56 4.46 3.18
N ILE A 130 13.17 4.38 4.44
CA ILE A 130 12.37 5.41 5.13
C ILE A 130 13.17 6.73 5.22
N GLU A 131 14.40 6.66 5.72
CA GLU A 131 15.30 7.83 5.85
C GLU A 131 15.61 8.50 4.50
N ALA A 132 15.80 7.71 3.43
CA ALA A 132 15.96 8.21 2.07
C ALA A 132 14.71 8.93 1.55
N LYS A 133 13.51 8.37 1.75
CA LYS A 133 12.23 9.01 1.39
C LYS A 133 12.05 10.35 2.12
N ILE A 134 12.31 10.40 3.43
CA ILE A 134 12.22 11.63 4.23
C ILE A 134 13.18 12.70 3.70
N ARG A 135 14.44 12.35 3.40
CA ARG A 135 15.40 13.29 2.79
C ARG A 135 14.93 13.83 1.44
N MET A 136 14.41 12.97 0.56
CA MET A 136 13.90 13.39 -0.75
C MET A 136 12.69 14.32 -0.62
N GLN A 137 11.75 14.02 0.28
CA GLN A 137 10.59 14.87 0.54
C GLN A 137 10.99 16.23 1.12
N GLN A 138 11.89 16.26 2.10
CA GLN A 138 12.40 17.51 2.68
C GLN A 138 13.20 18.36 1.68
N GLN A 139 13.91 17.74 0.72
CA GLN A 139 14.57 18.49 -0.34
C GLN A 139 13.56 19.07 -1.33
N GLY A 140 12.55 18.29 -1.74
CA GLY A 140 11.47 18.78 -2.61
C GLY A 140 10.75 20.00 -2.04
N LEU A 141 10.45 20.00 -0.74
CA LEU A 141 9.86 21.15 -0.06
C LEU A 141 10.77 22.39 -0.08
N ARG A 142 12.10 22.24 0.11
CA ARG A 142 13.05 23.36 -0.02
C ARG A 142 13.16 23.88 -1.46
N ASP A 143 13.20 22.98 -2.44
CA ASP A 143 13.28 23.31 -3.87
C ASP A 143 11.99 23.98 -4.40
N GLU A 144 10.87 23.81 -3.68
CA GLU A 144 9.59 24.48 -3.91
C GLU A 144 9.51 25.83 -3.17
N GLU A 145 9.99 25.90 -1.93
CA GLU A 145 10.10 27.15 -1.16
C GLU A 145 11.01 28.16 -1.87
N GLU A 146 12.21 27.76 -2.32
CA GLU A 146 13.12 28.62 -3.09
C GLU A 146 12.45 29.13 -4.39
N ARG A 147 11.69 28.26 -5.08
CA ARG A 147 10.92 28.65 -6.26
C ARG A 147 9.81 29.66 -5.96
N MET A 148 9.15 29.52 -4.81
CA MET A 148 8.09 30.44 -4.38
C MET A 148 8.68 31.80 -3.99
N GLN A 149 9.73 31.83 -3.17
CA GLN A 149 10.44 33.05 -2.79
C GLN A 149 10.93 33.82 -4.03
N LYS A 150 11.63 33.14 -4.95
CA LYS A 150 12.13 33.71 -6.20
C LYS A 150 11.02 34.27 -7.11
N ARG A 151 9.82 33.69 -7.07
CA ARG A 151 8.65 34.22 -7.79
C ARG A 151 8.13 35.52 -7.14
N LEU A 152 8.08 35.57 -5.81
CA LEU A 152 7.65 36.76 -5.06
C LEU A 152 8.63 37.93 -5.22
N GLU A 153 9.94 37.68 -5.21
CA GLU A 153 10.99 38.69 -5.48
C GLU A 153 10.85 39.34 -6.86
N LEU A 154 10.66 38.51 -7.90
CA LEU A 154 10.44 38.95 -9.28
C LEU A 154 9.14 39.76 -9.43
N SER A 155 8.07 39.39 -8.73
CA SER A 155 6.83 40.16 -8.70
C SER A 155 6.98 41.52 -7.99
N SER A 156 7.73 41.55 -6.88
CA SER A 156 7.90 42.75 -6.04
C SER A 156 8.67 43.87 -6.76
N SER A 157 9.52 43.52 -7.72
CA SER A 157 10.29 44.49 -8.54
C SER A 157 9.48 45.14 -9.67
N SER A 158 8.22 44.73 -9.92
CA SER A 158 7.45 45.18 -11.09
C SER A 158 6.65 46.48 -10.88
N THR A 159 6.58 47.01 -9.66
CA THR A 159 5.69 48.13 -9.30
C THR A 159 6.32 49.50 -9.59
N HIS A 160 6.69 49.78 -10.85
CA HIS A 160 7.21 51.10 -11.23
C HIS A 160 7.01 51.55 -12.70
N ILE A 161 5.90 51.17 -13.33
CA ILE A 161 5.42 51.81 -14.58
C ILE A 161 4.09 52.52 -14.33
N ALA A 162 3.94 53.69 -14.95
CA ALA A 162 2.96 54.72 -14.63
C ALA A 162 1.49 54.30 -14.76
N ALA A 163 0.64 54.95 -13.95
CA ALA A 163 -0.76 55.11 -14.28
C ALA A 163 -0.89 55.93 -15.58
N GLY A 164 -1.64 55.42 -16.54
CA GLY A 164 -1.93 56.08 -17.82
C GLY A 164 -3.37 55.82 -18.22
N GLU A 165 -4.20 56.85 -18.15
CA GLU A 165 -5.63 56.79 -18.45
C GLU A 165 -5.86 56.77 -19.97
N VAL A 166 -6.68 55.84 -20.47
CA VAL A 166 -7.35 55.95 -21.78
C VAL A 166 -8.75 55.36 -21.66
N GLU A 167 -9.75 56.13 -22.11
CA GLU A 167 -11.18 55.80 -22.03
C GLU A 167 -11.78 55.54 -23.43
N CYS A 168 -12.99 54.96 -23.44
CA CYS A 168 -14.03 55.06 -24.48
C CYS A 168 -13.85 54.20 -25.77
N GLY A 169 -14.98 53.64 -26.26
CA GLY A 169 -14.99 52.80 -27.45
C GLY A 169 -16.24 51.93 -27.74
N SER A 170 -17.46 52.39 -27.46
CA SER A 170 -18.69 51.68 -27.85
C SER A 170 -19.12 52.01 -29.30
N ILE A 171 -19.56 51.01 -30.11
CA ILE A 171 -20.59 51.18 -31.17
C ILE A 171 -21.08 49.86 -31.83
N THR A 172 -22.39 49.61 -31.69
CA THR A 172 -23.41 49.10 -32.67
C THR A 172 -23.26 47.78 -33.46
N VAL A 173 -24.42 47.12 -33.68
CA VAL A 173 -24.63 45.85 -34.43
C VAL A 173 -25.73 46.00 -35.51
N PRO A 174 -25.58 45.36 -36.69
CA PRO A 174 -26.69 44.73 -37.42
C PRO A 174 -26.34 43.28 -37.87
N SER A 175 -27.15 42.21 -37.78
CA SER A 175 -28.61 41.99 -37.88
C SER A 175 -29.17 41.87 -39.32
N TYR A 176 -29.40 40.63 -39.80
CA TYR A 176 -30.52 40.30 -40.70
C TYR A 176 -30.92 38.80 -40.74
N ARG A 177 -32.21 38.55 -40.48
CA ARG A 177 -33.17 37.50 -40.93
C ARG A 177 -32.78 36.01 -41.15
N SER A 178 -33.59 35.17 -40.49
CA SER A 178 -33.88 33.72 -40.63
C SER A 178 -34.79 33.41 -41.87
N PRO A 179 -35.55 32.28 -42.07
CA PRO A 179 -36.17 31.36 -41.06
C PRO A 179 -36.42 29.85 -41.40
N GLU A 180 -36.93 29.09 -40.40
CA GLU A 180 -37.70 27.79 -40.40
C GLU A 180 -37.00 26.51 -40.98
N GLU A 181 -37.27 25.25 -40.58
CA GLU A 181 -38.10 24.57 -39.54
C GLU A 181 -37.18 23.61 -38.71
N SER A 182 -37.50 22.95 -37.59
CA SER A 182 -38.78 22.56 -36.93
C SER A 182 -38.60 22.31 -35.41
N GLU A 183 -39.65 22.52 -34.60
CA GLU A 183 -40.04 21.81 -33.34
C GLU A 183 -38.94 21.34 -32.35
N GLU A 184 -38.77 21.92 -31.16
CA GLU A 184 -39.52 21.62 -29.89
C GLU A 184 -39.22 20.22 -29.28
N ILE A 185 -38.96 20.01 -27.98
CA ILE A 185 -38.84 20.84 -26.75
C ILE A 185 -37.96 20.03 -25.73
N LEU A 186 -37.34 20.46 -24.61
CA LEU A 186 -37.63 21.46 -23.55
C LEU A 186 -36.33 22.03 -22.89
N SER A 187 -36.50 23.09 -22.10
CA SER A 187 -35.61 23.66 -21.07
C SER A 187 -34.84 22.62 -20.20
N SER A 188 -33.55 22.78 -19.89
CA SER A 188 -33.09 23.80 -18.91
C SER A 188 -31.61 24.18 -19.01
N GLN A 189 -31.31 25.45 -18.71
CA GLN A 189 -30.00 26.08 -18.86
C GLN A 189 -29.44 26.49 -17.50
N TYR A 190 -28.15 26.25 -17.25
CA TYR A 190 -27.18 27.34 -17.02
C TYR A 190 -25.74 26.84 -17.09
N SER A 191 -24.84 27.65 -17.66
CA SER A 191 -23.40 27.46 -17.57
C SER A 191 -22.77 28.60 -16.79
N ILE A 192 -21.76 28.25 -15.98
CA ILE A 192 -20.59 29.03 -15.55
C ILE A 192 -20.74 30.57 -15.62
N ARG A 193 -20.79 31.21 -14.44
CA ARG A 193 -20.37 32.61 -14.27
C ARG A 193 -19.37 32.69 -13.11
N HIS A 194 -18.24 33.36 -13.35
CA HIS A 194 -17.34 33.82 -12.29
C HIS A 194 -17.52 35.33 -12.10
N SER A 195 -17.80 35.79 -10.87
CA SER A 195 -17.48 37.12 -10.33
C SER A 195 -18.18 37.33 -8.97
N PRO A 196 -17.67 38.22 -8.08
CA PRO A 196 -16.31 38.75 -7.99
C PRO A 196 -15.69 38.59 -6.59
N GLN A 197 -14.38 38.86 -6.48
CA GLN A 197 -13.72 39.15 -5.19
C GLN A 197 -14.08 40.58 -4.72
N PRO A 198 -14.45 40.81 -3.45
CA PRO A 198 -14.38 42.14 -2.82
C PRO A 198 -12.94 42.43 -2.36
N THR A 199 -12.55 43.71 -2.28
CA THR A 199 -11.14 44.10 -2.07
C THR A 199 -10.92 44.95 -0.81
N ILE A 200 -9.75 44.72 -0.18
CA ILE A 200 -8.98 45.65 0.69
C ILE A 200 -9.40 45.79 2.17
N ASN A 201 -8.43 45.47 3.06
CA ASN A 201 -8.26 45.85 4.48
C ASN A 201 -9.40 45.46 5.46
N ARG A 202 -9.14 44.79 6.58
CA ARG A 202 -7.96 44.80 7.48
C ARG A 202 -7.77 43.48 8.22
N ASP A 203 -6.56 43.29 8.75
CA ASP A 203 -6.25 42.40 9.89
C ASP A 203 -6.85 40.99 9.78
N ASP A 204 -6.27 40.15 8.91
CA ASP A 204 -6.60 38.71 8.82
C ASP A 204 -6.25 38.00 10.13
N GLU A 205 -7.24 37.93 11.02
CA GLU A 205 -7.31 36.95 12.11
C GLU A 205 -7.30 35.55 11.48
N PHE A 206 -6.51 34.62 12.04
CA PHE A 206 -6.34 33.27 11.49
C PHE A 206 -7.61 32.43 11.69
N ASP A 207 -8.61 32.65 10.83
CA ASP A 207 -9.82 31.85 10.70
C ASP A 207 -9.47 30.51 10.02
N LEU A 208 -8.64 29.72 10.70
CA LEU A 208 -8.36 28.34 10.37
C LEU A 208 -9.68 27.57 10.49
N ASP A 209 -10.08 26.92 9.40
CA ASP A 209 -11.32 26.15 9.30
C ASP A 209 -11.49 25.27 10.54
N PRO A 210 -12.62 25.30 11.27
CA PRO A 210 -12.76 24.53 12.52
C PRO A 210 -12.48 23.05 12.32
N GLU A 211 -12.83 22.53 11.15
CA GLU A 211 -12.49 21.22 10.61
C GLU A 211 -10.96 20.97 10.52
N GLU A 212 -10.17 21.93 10.05
CA GLU A 212 -8.70 21.82 9.99
C GLU A 212 -8.05 21.90 11.38
N ILE A 213 -8.59 22.73 12.29
CA ILE A 213 -8.20 22.73 13.71
C ILE A 213 -8.50 21.36 14.35
N MET A 214 -9.68 20.80 14.12
CA MET A 214 -10.06 19.48 14.62
C MET A 214 -9.19 18.34 14.04
N VAL A 215 -8.82 18.42 12.76
CA VAL A 215 -7.88 17.48 12.13
C VAL A 215 -6.50 17.57 12.77
N MET A 216 -5.97 18.78 12.97
CA MET A 216 -4.68 19.01 13.61
C MET A 216 -4.67 18.50 15.07
N GLU A 217 -5.72 18.74 15.85
CA GLU A 217 -5.82 18.22 17.21
C GLU A 217 -5.95 16.68 17.24
N ALA A 218 -6.72 16.09 16.32
CA ALA A 218 -6.85 14.64 16.19
C ALA A 218 -5.52 13.95 15.84
N ILE A 219 -4.69 14.57 14.98
CA ILE A 219 -3.34 14.10 14.67
C ILE A 219 -2.45 14.15 15.92
N LEU A 220 -2.44 15.27 16.65
CA LEU A 220 -1.63 15.43 17.87
C LEU A 220 -2.05 14.45 18.98
N ARG A 221 -3.36 14.24 19.18
CA ARG A 221 -3.88 13.23 20.11
C ARG A 221 -3.50 11.81 19.68
N SER A 222 -3.54 11.49 18.38
CA SER A 222 -3.12 10.19 17.86
C SER A 222 -1.63 9.93 18.14
N ILE A 223 -0.78 10.95 17.96
CA ILE A 223 0.65 10.88 18.28
C ILE A 223 0.87 10.63 19.79
N GLN A 224 0.16 11.34 20.66
CA GLN A 224 0.23 11.11 22.11
C GLN A 224 -0.19 9.69 22.51
N VAL A 225 -1.27 9.16 21.91
CA VAL A 225 -1.73 7.77 22.15
C VAL A 225 -0.69 6.76 21.69
N ILE A 226 -0.03 6.98 20.54
CA ILE A 226 1.06 6.11 20.06
C ILE A 226 2.24 6.12 21.06
N PHE A 227 2.71 7.30 21.50
CA PHE A 227 3.80 7.39 22.47
C PHE A 227 3.46 6.76 23.84
N HIS A 228 2.21 6.85 24.29
CA HIS A 228 1.79 6.30 25.59
C HIS A 228 1.57 4.78 25.59
N ASN A 229 1.44 4.14 24.41
CA ASN A 229 1.32 2.68 24.27
C ASN A 229 2.66 2.00 23.91
N CYS A 230 3.79 2.71 23.97
CA CYS A 230 5.13 2.21 23.63
C CYS A 230 6.11 2.21 24.83
N THR A 231 5.61 2.23 26.06
CA THR A 231 6.38 2.13 27.32
C THR A 231 5.79 1.07 28.23
#